data_AF-A0A964EX84-F1
#
_entry.id   AF-A0A964EX84-F1
#
_cell.length_a   1.000
_cell.length_b   1.000
_cell.length_c   1.000
_cell.angle_alpha   90.00
_cell.angle_beta   90.00
_cell.angle_gamma   90.00
#
_symmetry.space_group_name_H-M   'P 1'
#
loop_
_entity.id
_entity.type
_entity.pdbx_description
1 polymer ?
#
loop_
_entity_poly.entity_id
_entity_poly.type
_entity_poly.pdbx_seq_one_letter_code
_entity_poly.pdbx_strand_id
1 'polypeptide(L)'
;MLEREHRQPTPSTGGPIGPSADSPDHTQAVRDAAGGQLDASTMAGLSDGLGNAAVAELLAAQQQTYTVQSGDTLSKIARAVLGDSSRYMEIFEANADQLSSPNAIRVGQVLRIPSSAPAVEEQPTEQAPVEQPAVEQPAVEQPVETAPVEQAPVETAPVETAPVETTPEVTEEPAAPEGTTYTVQAGDTLGRIAAQVLGDSRRYMEIFEANADQLSSPNAISIGQVLRIPAQQPVVSETPPEQTTETTTETTEQQTTEQQTETGNQEPTEETQEQTTVAEGHAITDNFALVRTDPPELASTETVIPVGTIVEIVEETTKNGREYVKVSEPAQGEGEEATVWGWTSKANLGSAKEFDTSLEHDDQIPLQGLRGLERKMAVIHNTKGGFLEEQSNALGIDVAAAAGTLQVESRGAGFSNDGRQIIRFENHVFYDQWGNRNRDTFNEHFQYSSGQRWKGHKWRRNATDAWQTFHGNQDSEYEVLEFARSLDDTGALKSISMGAAQIMGFNHESQGFDTVQEMFESFDTGIKPQLEGLFTYIEGNNTCLTGLRNGDYVQFARGYNGSGQAETYGGLIEDAAAAYRRVLANHRARQQNTES
;
A
#
# COMPACT_ATOMS: atom_id res chain seq x y z
N MET A 1 -88.19 -15.69 -24.04
CA MET A 1 -88.59 -14.29 -24.24
C MET A 1 -87.47 -13.47 -23.61
N LEU A 2 -86.54 -12.89 -24.39
CA LEU A 2 -86.62 -11.52 -24.98
C LEU A 2 -86.82 -10.49 -23.85
N GLU A 3 -85.99 -9.46 -23.63
CA GLU A 3 -85.33 -8.55 -24.57
C GLU A 3 -84.21 -7.72 -23.87
N ARG A 4 -83.48 -6.97 -24.71
CA ARG A 4 -82.31 -6.12 -24.43
C ARG A 4 -82.68 -4.69 -23.96
N GLU A 5 -81.61 -3.91 -23.67
CA GLU A 5 -81.43 -2.45 -23.84
C GLU A 5 -81.84 -1.52 -22.68
N HIS A 6 -81.21 -0.36 -22.39
CA HIS A 6 -79.90 0.27 -22.65
C HIS A 6 -79.85 1.56 -21.76
N ARG A 7 -78.64 2.07 -21.45
CA ARG A 7 -78.25 3.47 -21.07
C ARG A 7 -78.59 4.12 -19.70
N GLN A 8 -77.52 4.29 -18.89
CA GLN A 8 -76.86 5.51 -18.33
C GLN A 8 -77.58 6.89 -18.43
N PRO A 9 -77.42 7.84 -17.46
CA PRO A 9 -76.12 8.52 -17.20
C PRO A 9 -75.81 9.06 -15.77
N THR A 10 -74.53 9.44 -15.55
CA THR A 10 -73.89 10.25 -14.46
C THR A 10 -74.29 11.75 -14.50
N PRO A 11 -74.03 12.68 -13.51
CA PRO A 11 -72.75 12.86 -12.76
C PRO A 11 -72.75 13.51 -11.33
N SER A 12 -71.54 13.55 -10.73
CA SER A 12 -70.93 14.65 -9.93
C SER A 12 -70.98 14.69 -8.37
N THR A 13 -69.76 14.83 -7.81
CA THR A 13 -69.25 15.57 -6.61
C THR A 13 -69.66 15.31 -5.14
N GLY A 14 -68.63 15.17 -4.28
CA GLY A 14 -68.63 15.64 -2.87
C GLY A 14 -68.21 14.62 -1.78
N GLY A 15 -66.98 14.70 -1.24
CA GLY A 15 -66.60 14.09 0.06
C GLY A 15 -66.91 15.05 1.24
N PRO A 16 -66.25 14.97 2.42
CA PRO A 16 -65.53 13.85 3.11
C PRO A 16 -65.88 13.74 4.63
N ILE A 17 -65.65 12.62 5.36
CA ILE A 17 -65.31 12.58 6.83
C ILE A 17 -64.55 11.27 7.15
N GLY A 18 -63.52 11.37 8.02
CA GLY A 18 -62.48 10.38 8.36
C GLY A 18 -62.79 9.28 9.41
N PRO A 19 -61.74 8.67 10.01
CA PRO A 19 -61.69 7.22 10.27
C PRO A 19 -61.90 6.78 11.73
N SER A 20 -62.22 5.51 11.93
CA SER A 20 -62.20 4.81 13.22
C SER A 20 -61.45 3.48 13.08
N ALA A 21 -60.56 3.21 14.03
CA ALA A 21 -59.61 2.09 14.08
C ALA A 21 -60.08 0.98 15.04
N ASP A 22 -59.77 -0.29 14.72
CA ASP A 22 -59.50 -1.34 15.71
C ASP A 22 -58.81 -2.56 15.06
N SER A 23 -57.58 -2.91 15.51
CA SER A 23 -56.89 -4.21 15.35
C SER A 23 -55.52 -4.21 16.07
N PRO A 24 -54.98 -5.38 16.50
CA PRO A 24 -54.35 -5.57 17.80
C PRO A 24 -52.85 -5.24 17.90
N ASP A 25 -52.45 -5.09 19.16
CA ASP A 25 -51.20 -4.59 19.73
C ASP A 25 -49.94 -5.43 19.41
N HIS A 26 -48.98 -4.80 18.74
CA HIS A 26 -47.69 -5.36 18.35
C HIS A 26 -46.61 -5.28 19.46
N THR A 27 -46.89 -4.71 20.64
CA THR A 27 -45.81 -4.43 21.62
C THR A 27 -45.26 -5.62 22.39
N GLN A 28 -45.94 -6.77 22.42
CA GLN A 28 -45.43 -7.95 23.15
C GLN A 28 -44.39 -8.74 22.32
N ALA A 29 -44.52 -8.78 20.99
CA ALA A 29 -43.54 -9.45 20.11
C ALA A 29 -42.20 -8.71 20.02
N VAL A 30 -42.19 -7.41 20.35
CA VAL A 30 -40.98 -6.56 20.33
C VAL A 30 -40.14 -6.74 21.60
N ARG A 31 -40.74 -7.17 22.73
CA ARG A 31 -40.00 -7.37 23.98
C ARG A 31 -39.17 -8.66 24.02
N ASP A 32 -39.62 -9.69 23.31
CA ASP A 32 -38.90 -10.98 23.30
C ASP A 32 -37.72 -11.00 22.30
N ALA A 33 -37.58 -9.98 21.44
CA ALA A 33 -36.50 -9.85 20.46
C ALA A 33 -35.25 -9.11 20.98
N ALA A 34 -35.27 -8.53 22.19
CA ALA A 34 -34.20 -7.67 22.71
C ALA A 34 -33.11 -8.39 23.53
N GLY A 35 -33.04 -9.72 23.51
CA GLY A 35 -32.09 -10.51 24.32
C GLY A 35 -31.17 -11.46 23.55
N GLY A 36 -31.20 -11.46 22.21
CA GLY A 36 -30.43 -12.40 21.40
C GLY A 36 -29.83 -11.74 20.16
N GLN A 37 -28.58 -12.07 19.86
CA GLN A 37 -27.81 -11.61 18.72
C GLN A 37 -28.56 -11.93 17.40
N LEU A 38 -28.90 -10.89 16.64
CA LEU A 38 -29.57 -11.04 15.34
C LEU A 38 -28.53 -10.93 14.22
N ASP A 39 -28.43 -11.98 13.42
CA ASP A 39 -27.54 -12.04 12.26
C ASP A 39 -28.17 -11.45 10.98
N ALA A 40 -27.35 -11.31 9.94
CA ALA A 40 -27.77 -10.75 8.64
C ALA A 40 -28.93 -11.54 7.98
N SER A 41 -29.12 -12.81 8.33
CA SER A 41 -30.23 -13.63 7.82
C SER A 41 -31.55 -13.28 8.50
N THR A 42 -31.50 -12.89 9.77
CA THR A 42 -32.66 -12.47 10.56
C THR A 42 -33.12 -11.06 10.17
N MET A 43 -32.18 -10.19 9.77
CA MET A 43 -32.47 -8.86 9.22
C MET A 43 -33.17 -8.89 7.85
N ALA A 44 -32.88 -9.89 7.01
CA ALA A 44 -33.56 -10.06 5.74
C ALA A 44 -35.04 -10.46 5.90
N GLY A 45 -35.38 -11.22 6.96
CA GLY A 45 -36.76 -11.65 7.22
C GLY A 45 -37.68 -10.57 7.84
N LEU A 46 -37.11 -9.54 8.48
CA LEU A 46 -37.90 -8.46 9.10
C LEU A 46 -38.31 -7.35 8.10
N SER A 47 -37.65 -7.31 6.94
CA SER A 47 -38.00 -6.45 5.79
C SER A 47 -39.41 -6.74 5.26
N ASP A 48 -39.89 -7.97 5.39
CA ASP A 48 -41.19 -8.39 4.85
C ASP A 48 -42.38 -8.00 5.75
N GLY A 49 -42.14 -7.48 6.97
CA GLY A 49 -43.19 -7.26 7.97
C GLY A 49 -43.42 -5.82 8.46
N LEU A 50 -42.38 -4.99 8.61
CA LEU A 50 -42.48 -3.73 9.38
C LEU A 50 -42.21 -2.44 8.60
N GLY A 51 -41.72 -2.54 7.35
CA GLY A 51 -41.42 -1.38 6.51
C GLY A 51 -40.19 -0.58 6.94
N ASN A 52 -39.47 -0.04 5.95
CA ASN A 52 -38.16 0.61 6.11
C ASN A 52 -38.13 1.80 7.10
N ALA A 53 -39.27 2.43 7.38
CA ALA A 53 -39.35 3.57 8.28
C ALA A 53 -39.18 3.19 9.76
N ALA A 54 -39.76 2.07 10.20
CA ALA A 54 -39.65 1.61 11.59
C ALA A 54 -38.23 1.13 11.93
N VAL A 55 -37.53 0.53 10.95
CA VAL A 55 -36.13 0.12 11.06
C VAL A 55 -35.21 1.33 11.18
N ALA A 56 -35.49 2.40 10.43
CA ALA A 56 -34.73 3.66 10.52
C ALA A 56 -34.92 4.36 11.88
N GLU A 57 -36.11 4.30 12.46
CA GLU A 57 -36.43 4.93 13.74
C GLU A 57 -35.79 4.20 14.95
N LEU A 58 -35.65 2.87 14.87
CA LEU A 58 -34.92 2.07 15.86
C LEU A 58 -33.39 2.27 15.79
N LEU A 59 -32.84 2.45 14.59
CA LEU A 59 -31.43 2.79 14.36
C LEU A 59 -31.10 4.20 14.86
N ALA A 60 -32.03 5.13 14.73
CA ALA A 60 -31.86 6.49 15.23
C ALA A 60 -31.78 6.56 16.76
N ALA A 61 -32.49 5.66 17.47
CA ALA A 61 -32.59 5.63 18.92
C ALA A 61 -31.35 5.09 19.67
N GLN A 62 -30.35 4.51 18.98
CA GLN A 62 -29.12 3.94 19.59
C GLN A 62 -27.84 4.78 19.36
N GLN A 63 -27.95 6.04 18.98
CA GLN A 63 -26.77 6.89 18.72
C GLN A 63 -26.22 7.51 20.02
N GLN A 64 -25.11 6.94 20.52
CA GLN A 64 -24.28 7.58 21.55
C GLN A 64 -23.69 8.89 20.98
N THR A 65 -23.44 9.90 21.80
CA THR A 65 -22.78 11.15 21.36
C THR A 65 -21.54 11.44 22.20
N TYR A 66 -20.56 12.15 21.63
CA TYR A 66 -19.30 12.52 22.26
C TYR A 66 -19.03 14.01 22.07
N THR A 67 -18.69 14.73 23.15
CA THR A 67 -18.34 16.17 23.06
C THR A 67 -16.82 16.32 22.97
N VAL A 68 -16.34 16.87 21.87
CA VAL A 68 -14.91 17.05 21.56
C VAL A 68 -14.22 17.91 22.63
N GLN A 69 -13.13 17.39 23.21
CA GLN A 69 -12.30 18.08 24.20
C GLN A 69 -11.06 18.71 23.55
N SER A 70 -10.34 19.53 24.32
CA SER A 70 -9.08 20.13 23.85
C SER A 70 -8.02 19.05 23.63
N GLY A 71 -7.44 19.00 22.42
CA GLY A 71 -6.39 18.03 22.05
C GLY A 71 -6.89 16.75 21.35
N ASP A 72 -8.19 16.65 21.11
CA ASP A 72 -8.81 15.51 20.42
C ASP A 72 -8.55 15.51 18.91
N THR A 73 -8.54 14.30 18.34
CA THR A 73 -8.66 14.02 16.90
C THR A 73 -9.71 12.92 16.73
N LEU A 74 -10.35 12.80 15.56
CA LEU A 74 -11.34 11.73 15.34
C LEU A 74 -10.75 10.33 15.60
N SER A 75 -9.46 10.12 15.31
CA SER A 75 -8.76 8.86 15.60
C SER A 75 -8.53 8.62 17.10
N LYS A 76 -8.27 9.67 17.88
CA LYS A 76 -8.22 9.54 19.35
C LYS A 76 -9.60 9.25 19.93
N ILE A 77 -10.62 9.93 19.42
CA ILE A 77 -12.02 9.72 19.82
C ILE A 77 -12.44 8.29 19.46
N ALA A 78 -12.19 7.82 18.23
CA ALA A 78 -12.48 6.45 17.81
C ALA A 78 -11.75 5.40 18.64
N ARG A 79 -10.48 5.62 18.98
CA ARG A 79 -9.77 4.75 19.91
C ARG A 79 -10.42 4.71 21.29
N ALA A 80 -10.87 5.87 21.80
CA ALA A 80 -11.46 5.98 23.13
C ALA A 80 -12.89 5.42 23.23
N VAL A 81 -13.71 5.60 22.18
CA VAL A 81 -15.15 5.24 22.21
C VAL A 81 -15.52 4.04 21.32
N LEU A 82 -14.73 3.70 20.30
CA LEU A 82 -14.92 2.55 19.40
C LEU A 82 -13.83 1.48 19.54
N GLY A 83 -12.82 1.71 20.40
CA GLY A 83 -11.73 0.78 20.71
C GLY A 83 -10.59 0.72 19.69
N ASP A 84 -10.68 1.42 18.55
CA ASP A 84 -9.67 1.40 17.49
C ASP A 84 -9.60 2.76 16.77
N SER A 85 -8.38 3.32 16.67
CA SER A 85 -8.14 4.61 16.01
C SER A 85 -8.36 4.60 14.51
N SER A 86 -8.24 3.44 13.85
CA SER A 86 -8.47 3.29 12.41
C SER A 86 -9.94 3.45 12.03
N ARG A 87 -10.85 3.32 13.01
CA ARG A 87 -12.31 3.44 12.86
C ARG A 87 -12.81 4.89 12.90
N TYR A 88 -11.91 5.86 12.87
CA TYR A 88 -12.24 7.28 12.90
C TYR A 88 -13.13 7.74 11.76
N MET A 89 -13.07 7.06 10.62
CA MET A 89 -13.95 7.36 9.49
C MET A 89 -15.40 7.00 9.77
N GLU A 90 -15.69 6.02 10.63
CA GLU A 90 -17.08 5.72 11.03
C GLU A 90 -17.70 6.91 11.80
N ILE A 91 -16.91 7.55 12.67
CA ILE A 91 -17.35 8.77 13.38
C ILE A 91 -17.48 9.94 12.39
N PHE A 92 -16.56 10.08 11.45
CA PHE A 92 -16.64 11.13 10.43
C PHE A 92 -17.91 10.99 9.57
N GLU A 93 -18.19 9.79 9.09
CA GLU A 93 -19.37 9.48 8.27
C GLU A 93 -20.68 9.72 9.02
N ALA A 94 -20.75 9.29 10.29
CA ALA A 94 -21.91 9.54 11.15
C ALA A 94 -22.17 11.04 11.42
N ASN A 95 -21.19 11.91 11.16
CA ASN A 95 -21.25 13.36 11.35
C ASN A 95 -20.93 14.15 10.07
N ALA A 96 -21.08 13.53 8.88
CA ALA A 96 -20.71 14.15 7.61
C ALA A 96 -21.54 15.40 7.27
N ASP A 97 -22.70 15.57 7.90
CA ASP A 97 -23.51 16.80 7.87
C ASP A 97 -22.86 17.97 8.62
N GLN A 98 -21.94 17.69 9.55
CA GLN A 98 -21.30 18.67 10.43
C GLN A 98 -19.79 18.77 10.25
N LEU A 99 -19.17 17.78 9.61
CA LEU A 99 -17.73 17.71 9.40
C LEU A 99 -17.42 17.70 7.91
N SER A 100 -16.74 18.76 7.45
CA SER A 100 -16.28 18.86 6.06
C SER A 100 -15.00 18.06 5.79
N SER A 101 -14.29 17.64 6.84
CA SER A 101 -13.18 16.69 6.77
C SER A 101 -12.97 16.01 8.12
N PRO A 102 -12.28 14.85 8.17
CA PRO A 102 -12.03 14.14 9.43
C PRO A 102 -11.21 14.93 10.47
N ASN A 103 -10.48 15.95 10.03
CA ASN A 103 -9.70 16.83 10.90
C ASN A 103 -10.46 18.10 11.32
N ALA A 104 -11.67 18.34 10.79
CA ALA A 104 -12.44 19.55 11.01
C ALA A 104 -13.31 19.52 12.28
N ILE A 105 -12.77 18.98 13.38
CA ILE A 105 -13.46 18.96 14.68
C ILE A 105 -13.06 20.16 15.54
N ARG A 106 -13.99 20.68 16.35
CA ARG A 106 -13.76 21.84 17.24
C ARG A 106 -14.06 21.49 18.68
N VAL A 107 -13.30 22.04 19.63
CA VAL A 107 -13.55 21.86 21.06
C VAL A 107 -14.98 22.31 21.40
N GLY A 108 -15.72 21.46 22.11
CA GLY A 108 -17.13 21.64 22.45
C GLY A 108 -18.12 21.16 21.37
N GLN A 109 -17.65 20.70 20.20
CA GLN A 109 -18.49 20.12 19.16
C GLN A 109 -18.99 18.73 19.56
N VAL A 110 -20.29 18.49 19.44
CA VAL A 110 -20.91 17.20 19.79
C VAL A 110 -20.98 16.31 18.53
N LEU A 111 -20.37 15.14 18.58
CA LEU A 111 -20.31 14.18 17.49
C LEU A 111 -21.15 12.94 17.81
N ARG A 112 -21.92 12.48 16.84
CA ARG A 112 -22.64 11.19 16.86
C ARG A 112 -21.64 10.05 16.74
N ILE A 113 -21.69 9.10 17.66
CA ILE A 113 -20.83 7.92 17.68
C ILE A 113 -21.67 6.74 17.18
N PRO A 114 -21.28 6.09 16.07
CA PRO A 114 -22.01 4.93 15.58
C PRO A 114 -21.82 3.74 16.53
N SER A 115 -22.93 3.16 16.98
CA SER A 115 -22.91 2.00 17.88
C SER A 115 -22.49 0.74 17.15
N SER A 116 -21.23 0.33 17.34
CA SER A 116 -20.70 -0.97 16.96
C SER A 116 -19.59 -1.35 17.94
N ALA A 117 -20.02 -1.73 19.14
CA ALA A 117 -19.20 -2.36 20.18
C ALA A 117 -20.08 -3.32 21.01
N PRO A 118 -19.52 -4.40 21.60
CA PRO A 118 -20.24 -5.20 22.58
C PRO A 118 -20.48 -4.36 23.85
N ALA A 119 -21.61 -4.62 24.51
CA ALA A 119 -22.05 -3.91 25.71
C ALA A 119 -21.02 -4.01 26.85
N VAL A 120 -20.70 -2.86 27.44
CA VAL A 120 -20.14 -2.77 28.79
C VAL A 120 -21.20 -2.09 29.65
N GLU A 121 -21.60 -2.75 30.75
CA GLU A 121 -22.63 -2.30 31.70
C GLU A 121 -22.36 -0.91 32.27
N GLU A 122 -23.44 -0.13 32.40
CA GLU A 122 -23.46 1.21 32.99
C GLU A 122 -23.24 1.20 34.52
N GLN A 123 -22.52 2.21 35.01
CA GLN A 123 -22.67 2.77 36.36
C GLN A 123 -22.89 4.30 36.21
N PRO A 124 -23.93 4.89 36.84
CA PRO A 124 -24.28 6.29 36.67
C PRO A 124 -23.72 7.16 37.80
N THR A 125 -23.17 8.34 37.47
CA THR A 125 -23.10 9.48 38.42
C THR A 125 -23.12 10.83 37.70
N GLU A 126 -24.31 11.41 37.64
CA GLU A 126 -24.68 12.73 38.17
C GLU A 126 -23.65 13.89 38.10
N GLN A 127 -23.99 14.90 37.30
CA GLN A 127 -23.33 16.21 37.29
C GLN A 127 -23.88 17.13 38.39
N ALA A 128 -22.99 17.88 39.04
CA ALA A 128 -23.27 19.20 39.60
C ALA A 128 -21.99 20.08 39.57
N PRO A 129 -22.14 21.41 39.53
CA PRO A 129 -21.22 22.33 38.83
C PRO A 129 -20.15 22.93 39.75
N VAL A 130 -19.00 23.31 39.20
CA VAL A 130 -18.00 24.11 39.93
C VAL A 130 -17.42 25.23 39.07
N GLU A 131 -17.52 26.43 39.64
CA GLU A 131 -17.12 27.74 39.15
C GLU A 131 -15.62 27.88 38.81
N GLN A 132 -15.35 28.80 37.89
CA GLN A 132 -14.04 29.44 37.69
C GLN A 132 -13.55 30.09 39.00
N PRO A 133 -12.22 30.21 39.15
CA PRO A 133 -11.69 31.57 39.14
C PRO A 133 -10.45 31.75 38.26
N ALA A 134 -10.32 32.98 37.77
CA ALA A 134 -9.19 33.54 37.04
C ALA A 134 -7.90 33.52 37.87
N VAL A 135 -6.76 33.40 37.18
CA VAL A 135 -5.47 33.89 37.69
C VAL A 135 -4.74 34.63 36.58
N GLU A 136 -4.40 35.86 36.91
CA GLU A 136 -3.71 36.89 36.14
C GLU A 136 -2.28 36.49 35.74
N GLN A 137 -1.87 36.95 34.56
CA GLN A 137 -0.47 37.14 34.20
C GLN A 137 0.12 38.34 34.96
N PRO A 138 1.43 38.31 35.26
CA PRO A 138 2.21 39.52 35.11
C PRO A 138 3.35 39.34 34.11
N ALA A 139 3.53 40.43 33.37
CA ALA A 139 4.58 40.69 32.40
C ALA A 139 5.98 40.74 33.03
N VAL A 140 6.99 40.42 32.21
CA VAL A 140 8.35 40.93 32.38
C VAL A 140 8.81 41.49 31.04
N GLU A 141 9.00 42.81 31.02
CA GLU A 141 9.61 43.61 29.96
C GLU A 141 11.13 43.41 29.95
N GLN A 142 11.77 43.41 28.78
CA GLN A 142 13.06 44.10 28.57
C GLN A 142 13.16 44.64 27.13
N PRO A 143 13.87 45.78 26.92
CA PRO A 143 13.80 46.59 25.72
C PRO A 143 14.91 46.24 24.71
N VAL A 144 14.68 46.54 23.43
CA VAL A 144 15.75 46.54 22.42
C VAL A 144 15.88 47.96 21.84
N GLU A 145 17.02 48.57 22.14
CA GLU A 145 17.49 49.85 21.63
C GLU A 145 18.17 49.67 20.27
N THR A 146 18.04 50.70 19.43
CA THR A 146 18.33 50.74 18.00
C THR A 146 19.74 51.27 17.68
N ALA A 147 20.34 50.78 16.59
CA ALA A 147 21.32 51.52 15.76
C ALA A 147 21.42 50.89 14.34
N PRO A 148 21.84 51.65 13.31
CA PRO A 148 21.21 51.61 11.98
C PRO A 148 22.09 50.96 10.88
N VAL A 149 21.46 50.51 9.79
CA VAL A 149 22.14 50.19 8.53
C VAL A 149 21.67 51.13 7.42
N GLU A 150 22.67 51.72 6.78
CA GLU A 150 22.68 52.73 5.73
C GLU A 150 22.12 52.20 4.40
N GLN A 151 21.28 53.00 3.75
CA GLN A 151 20.70 52.73 2.42
C GLN A 151 21.57 53.38 1.32
N ALA A 152 21.72 52.68 0.20
CA ALA A 152 22.04 53.26 -1.10
C ALA A 152 20.97 52.84 -2.13
N PRO A 153 20.67 53.69 -3.14
CA PRO A 153 19.35 53.79 -3.74
C PRO A 153 19.23 53.08 -5.09
N VAL A 154 18.01 52.64 -5.45
CA VAL A 154 17.66 52.35 -6.84
C VAL A 154 16.53 53.28 -7.28
N GLU A 155 16.84 53.96 -8.36
CA GLU A 155 16.16 55.06 -9.03
C GLU A 155 14.87 54.61 -9.73
N THR A 156 13.89 55.51 -9.74
CA THR A 156 12.52 55.36 -10.23
C THR A 156 12.35 55.78 -11.69
N ALA A 157 11.33 55.19 -12.34
CA ALA A 157 10.35 55.75 -13.30
C ALA A 157 10.36 55.14 -14.73
N PRO A 158 9.26 55.25 -15.52
CA PRO A 158 7.83 55.29 -15.16
C PRO A 158 6.92 54.36 -16.00
N VAL A 159 5.67 54.26 -15.56
CA VAL A 159 4.50 53.65 -16.22
C VAL A 159 4.01 54.54 -17.39
N GLU A 160 3.68 53.94 -18.54
CA GLU A 160 2.87 54.58 -19.59
C GLU A 160 1.89 53.60 -20.27
N THR A 161 0.61 53.88 -20.03
CA THR A 161 -0.66 53.69 -20.78
C THR A 161 -0.89 52.54 -21.79
N ALA A 162 -2.04 51.89 -21.61
CA ALA A 162 -2.76 51.08 -22.62
C ALA A 162 -3.27 51.91 -23.81
N PRO A 163 -3.55 51.27 -24.96
CA PRO A 163 -4.95 51.22 -25.41
C PRO A 163 -5.42 49.92 -26.10
N VAL A 164 -6.66 49.53 -25.75
CA VAL A 164 -7.81 49.04 -26.56
C VAL A 164 -7.61 47.96 -27.64
N GLU A 165 -8.18 46.78 -27.32
CA GLU A 165 -9.14 45.96 -28.09
C GLU A 165 -9.01 45.84 -29.62
N THR A 166 -8.53 44.67 -30.06
CA THR A 166 -8.94 44.04 -31.33
C THR A 166 -8.91 42.51 -31.21
N THR A 167 -10.08 41.87 -31.24
CA THR A 167 -10.31 40.46 -31.65
C THR A 167 -10.11 40.35 -33.17
N PRO A 168 -9.36 39.37 -33.73
CA PRO A 168 -9.76 37.95 -33.90
C PRO A 168 -8.57 37.01 -33.59
N GLU A 169 -8.55 35.68 -33.64
CA GLU A 169 -9.27 34.63 -34.37
C GLU A 169 -8.95 33.30 -33.64
N VAL A 170 -9.93 32.41 -33.53
CA VAL A 170 -9.78 31.08 -32.92
C VAL A 170 -8.83 30.25 -33.77
N THR A 171 -7.69 29.84 -33.20
CA THR A 171 -6.87 28.75 -33.73
C THR A 171 -7.07 27.57 -32.79
N GLU A 172 -7.77 26.55 -33.27
CA GLU A 172 -7.98 25.28 -32.57
C GLU A 172 -6.64 24.61 -32.26
N GLU A 173 -6.39 24.44 -30.97
CA GLU A 173 -5.41 23.51 -30.41
C GLU A 173 -5.86 22.07 -30.75
N PRO A 174 -4.97 21.19 -31.25
CA PRO A 174 -5.37 19.83 -31.58
C PRO A 174 -5.74 19.07 -30.31
N ALA A 175 -6.99 18.60 -30.27
CA ALA A 175 -7.56 17.81 -29.19
C ALA A 175 -6.70 16.58 -28.88
N ALA A 176 -6.33 16.44 -27.60
CA ALA A 176 -5.80 15.23 -27.01
C ALA A 176 -6.81 14.07 -27.17
N PRO A 177 -6.37 12.80 -27.30
CA PRO A 177 -7.28 11.68 -27.43
C PRO A 177 -8.20 11.61 -26.19
N GLU A 178 -9.50 11.53 -26.42
CA GLU A 178 -10.53 11.47 -25.39
C GLU A 178 -10.32 10.24 -24.49
N GLY A 179 -9.88 10.47 -23.26
CA GLY A 179 -9.79 9.43 -22.24
C GLY A 179 -11.18 9.00 -21.77
N THR A 180 -11.40 7.69 -21.67
CA THR A 180 -12.59 7.13 -21.02
C THR A 180 -12.65 7.65 -19.57
N THR A 181 -13.83 8.05 -19.10
CA THR A 181 -14.04 8.43 -17.69
C THR A 181 -14.84 7.36 -16.96
N TYR A 182 -14.69 7.25 -15.64
CA TYR A 182 -15.43 6.32 -14.80
C TYR A 182 -16.09 7.06 -13.65
N THR A 183 -17.39 6.87 -13.47
CA THR A 183 -18.14 7.45 -12.35
C THR A 183 -18.14 6.46 -11.18
N VAL A 184 -17.52 6.87 -10.07
CA VAL A 184 -17.37 6.06 -8.85
C VAL A 184 -18.74 5.63 -8.31
N GLN A 185 -18.90 4.35 -8.04
CA GLN A 185 -20.10 3.73 -7.48
C GLN A 185 -19.92 3.40 -5.99
N ALA A 186 -21.02 3.05 -5.32
CA ALA A 186 -21.00 2.67 -3.92
C ALA A 186 -20.16 1.39 -3.71
N GLY A 187 -19.16 1.44 -2.83
CA GLY A 187 -18.26 0.32 -2.52
C GLY A 187 -17.02 0.21 -3.40
N ASP A 188 -16.78 1.20 -4.26
CA ASP A 188 -15.57 1.29 -5.07
C ASP A 188 -14.34 1.69 -4.24
N THR A 189 -13.20 1.21 -4.69
CA THR A 189 -11.86 1.70 -4.33
C THR A 189 -11.09 1.91 -5.62
N LEU A 190 -10.05 2.75 -5.64
CA LEU A 190 -9.24 2.90 -6.85
C LEU A 190 -8.70 1.55 -7.37
N GLY A 191 -8.39 0.60 -6.48
CA GLY A 191 -7.98 -0.76 -6.87
C GLY A 191 -9.10 -1.58 -7.51
N ARG A 192 -10.34 -1.47 -7.04
CA ARG A 192 -11.46 -2.18 -7.69
C ARG A 192 -11.81 -1.56 -9.03
N ILE A 193 -11.76 -0.22 -9.11
CA ILE A 193 -11.94 0.51 -10.36
C ILE A 193 -10.83 0.09 -11.34
N ALA A 194 -9.56 0.08 -10.92
CA ALA A 194 -8.44 -0.38 -11.75
C ALA A 194 -8.58 -1.83 -12.23
N ALA A 195 -9.00 -2.75 -11.38
CA ALA A 195 -9.29 -4.12 -11.80
C ALA A 195 -10.39 -4.17 -12.88
N GLN A 196 -11.43 -3.36 -12.72
CA GLN A 196 -12.57 -3.33 -13.62
C GLN A 196 -12.26 -2.67 -14.97
N VAL A 197 -11.50 -1.58 -14.96
CA VAL A 197 -11.32 -0.71 -16.14
C VAL A 197 -9.92 -0.76 -16.73
N LEU A 198 -8.92 -1.26 -16.00
CA LEU A 198 -7.53 -1.43 -16.45
C LEU A 198 -7.09 -2.91 -16.41
N GLY A 199 -7.96 -3.82 -15.96
CA GLY A 199 -7.72 -5.27 -15.91
C GLY A 199 -6.92 -5.76 -14.70
N ASP A 200 -6.36 -4.87 -13.87
CA ASP A 200 -5.57 -5.22 -12.69
C ASP A 200 -5.75 -4.21 -11.55
N SER A 201 -6.06 -4.71 -10.35
CA SER A 201 -6.23 -3.89 -9.15
C SER A 201 -4.98 -3.14 -8.70
N ARG A 202 -3.79 -3.62 -9.07
CA ARG A 202 -2.50 -3.00 -8.71
C ARG A 202 -2.26 -1.68 -9.46
N ARG A 203 -2.96 -1.48 -10.58
CA ARG A 203 -2.90 -0.27 -11.41
C ARG A 203 -3.69 0.91 -10.85
N TYR A 204 -4.11 0.84 -9.59
CA TYR A 204 -4.87 1.91 -8.92
C TYR A 204 -4.10 3.22 -8.83
N MET A 205 -2.77 3.16 -8.79
CA MET A 205 -1.92 4.33 -8.73
C MET A 205 -2.00 5.14 -10.03
N GLU A 206 -2.17 4.49 -11.19
CA GLU A 206 -2.33 5.18 -12.47
C GLU A 206 -3.62 6.02 -12.49
N ILE A 207 -4.70 5.49 -11.91
CA ILE A 207 -5.97 6.25 -11.74
C ILE A 207 -5.77 7.37 -10.72
N PHE A 208 -5.05 7.12 -9.62
CA PHE A 208 -4.75 8.15 -8.64
C PHE A 208 -3.97 9.31 -9.26
N GLU A 209 -2.90 9.02 -10.00
CA GLU A 209 -2.04 10.01 -10.64
C GLU A 209 -2.75 10.79 -11.75
N ALA A 210 -3.56 10.12 -12.58
CA ALA A 210 -4.40 10.76 -13.60
C ALA A 210 -5.45 11.72 -13.02
N ASN A 211 -5.72 11.61 -11.72
CA ASN A 211 -6.67 12.43 -10.98
C ASN A 211 -6.02 13.12 -9.77
N ALA A 212 -4.70 13.30 -9.76
CA ALA A 212 -3.97 13.85 -8.60
C ALA A 212 -4.30 15.32 -8.30
N ASP A 213 -4.94 16.02 -9.24
CA ASP A 213 -5.53 17.35 -9.06
C ASP A 213 -6.88 17.30 -8.30
N GLN A 214 -7.52 16.13 -8.24
CA GLN A 214 -8.82 15.90 -7.60
C GLN A 214 -8.74 14.96 -6.40
N LEU A 215 -7.67 14.17 -6.30
CA LEU A 215 -7.45 13.17 -5.27
C LEU A 215 -6.20 13.54 -4.47
N SER A 216 -6.38 13.80 -3.18
CA SER A 216 -5.29 14.06 -2.25
C SER A 216 -4.60 12.78 -1.76
N SER A 217 -5.28 11.63 -1.89
CA SER A 217 -4.71 10.30 -1.67
C SER A 217 -5.44 9.25 -2.51
N PRO A 218 -4.86 8.05 -2.71
CA PRO A 218 -5.52 6.99 -3.47
C PRO A 218 -6.84 6.49 -2.88
N ASN A 219 -7.13 6.84 -1.61
CA ASN A 219 -8.37 6.48 -0.93
C ASN A 219 -9.40 7.62 -0.93
N ALA A 220 -9.07 8.79 -1.47
CA ALA A 220 -9.90 9.99 -1.44
C ALA A 220 -10.92 10.07 -2.58
N ILE A 221 -11.60 8.96 -2.92
CA ILE A 221 -12.63 8.92 -3.95
C ILE A 221 -14.05 8.99 -3.35
N SER A 222 -14.97 9.64 -4.04
CA SER A 222 -16.36 9.83 -3.60
C SER A 222 -17.36 9.22 -4.59
N ILE A 223 -18.46 8.62 -4.10
CA ILE A 223 -19.53 8.10 -4.96
C ILE A 223 -20.08 9.23 -5.85
N GLY A 224 -20.19 8.98 -7.15
CA GLY A 224 -20.58 9.96 -8.16
C GLY A 224 -19.43 10.81 -8.70
N GLN A 225 -18.23 10.72 -8.12
CA GLN A 225 -17.04 11.39 -8.65
C GLN A 225 -16.64 10.79 -9.99
N VAL A 226 -16.34 11.63 -10.98
CA VAL A 226 -15.92 11.20 -12.32
C VAL A 226 -14.40 11.20 -12.36
N LEU A 227 -13.80 10.02 -12.45
CA LEU A 227 -12.37 9.83 -12.56
C LEU A 227 -11.95 9.69 -14.02
N ARG A 228 -10.86 10.35 -14.39
CA ARG A 228 -10.16 10.13 -15.65
C ARG A 228 -9.50 8.75 -15.61
N ILE A 229 -9.78 7.94 -16.62
CA ILE A 229 -9.17 6.62 -16.78
C ILE A 229 -8.13 6.70 -17.89
N PRO A 230 -6.84 6.40 -17.59
CA PRO A 230 -5.82 6.36 -18.62
C PRO A 230 -6.17 5.30 -19.67
N ALA A 231 -5.91 5.59 -20.94
CA ALA A 231 -6.26 4.70 -22.05
C ALA A 231 -5.62 3.32 -21.85
N GLN A 232 -6.41 2.26 -22.04
CA GLN A 232 -5.86 0.91 -22.14
C GLN A 232 -4.89 0.88 -23.32
N GLN A 233 -3.65 0.46 -23.10
CA GLN A 233 -2.80 0.07 -24.23
C GLN A 233 -3.52 -1.07 -24.97
N PRO A 234 -3.65 -1.03 -26.31
CA PRO A 234 -4.22 -2.14 -27.04
C PRO A 234 -3.34 -3.36 -26.79
N VAL A 235 -3.96 -4.41 -26.23
CA VAL A 235 -3.39 -5.76 -26.29
C VAL A 235 -3.24 -6.12 -27.76
N VAL A 236 -2.01 -6.02 -28.29
CA VAL A 236 -1.66 -6.72 -29.52
C VAL A 236 -1.73 -8.20 -29.19
N SER A 237 -2.83 -8.83 -29.62
CA SER A 237 -2.92 -10.29 -29.70
C SER A 237 -1.91 -10.75 -30.75
N GLU A 238 -0.65 -10.91 -30.35
CA GLU A 238 0.31 -11.63 -31.16
C GLU A 238 -0.09 -13.10 -31.18
N THR A 239 -0.44 -13.56 -32.37
CA THR A 239 -0.63 -14.98 -32.64
C THR A 239 0.75 -15.64 -32.50
N PRO A 240 0.90 -16.73 -31.74
CA PRO A 240 2.19 -17.40 -31.60
C PRO A 240 2.73 -17.82 -32.97
N PRO A 241 4.01 -17.60 -33.30
CA PRO A 241 4.58 -18.18 -34.50
C PRO A 241 4.59 -19.70 -34.36
N GLU A 242 4.09 -20.35 -35.40
CA GLU A 242 4.03 -21.79 -35.57
C GLU A 242 5.45 -22.39 -35.42
N GLN A 243 5.69 -23.07 -34.29
CA GLN A 243 6.90 -23.85 -34.07
C GLN A 243 6.95 -24.99 -35.10
N THR A 244 7.87 -24.84 -36.05
CA THR A 244 8.30 -25.93 -36.91
C THR A 244 9.12 -26.90 -36.05
N THR A 245 8.65 -28.14 -36.00
CA THR A 245 9.33 -29.26 -35.33
C THR A 245 10.63 -29.59 -36.07
N GLU A 246 11.78 -29.25 -35.51
CA GLU A 246 13.06 -29.86 -35.90
C GLU A 246 13.40 -30.99 -34.93
N THR A 247 13.23 -32.20 -35.45
CA THR A 247 13.71 -33.46 -34.87
C THR A 247 15.23 -33.43 -34.77
N THR A 248 15.76 -33.30 -33.56
CA THR A 248 17.19 -33.55 -33.30
C THR A 248 17.37 -35.02 -32.92
N THR A 249 17.90 -35.82 -33.84
CA THR A 249 18.35 -37.18 -33.59
C THR A 249 19.63 -37.17 -32.76
N GLU A 250 19.61 -37.84 -31.61
CA GLU A 250 20.81 -38.28 -30.88
C GLU A 250 21.77 -39.03 -31.81
N THR A 251 23.05 -38.65 -31.77
CA THR A 251 24.14 -39.54 -32.18
C THR A 251 25.13 -39.60 -31.03
N THR A 252 25.17 -40.77 -30.41
CA THR A 252 26.16 -41.20 -29.43
C THR A 252 27.52 -41.37 -30.12
N GLU A 253 28.55 -40.66 -29.67
CA GLU A 253 29.94 -41.09 -29.86
C GLU A 253 30.68 -41.06 -28.52
N GLN A 254 31.06 -42.26 -28.10
CA GLN A 254 32.01 -42.52 -27.02
C GLN A 254 33.41 -42.15 -27.52
N GLN A 255 34.21 -41.47 -26.71
CA GLN A 255 35.65 -41.68 -26.78
C GLN A 255 36.37 -41.58 -25.43
N THR A 256 37.28 -42.53 -25.30
CA THR A 256 37.97 -43.04 -24.12
C THR A 256 39.22 -42.21 -23.79
N THR A 257 39.47 -42.11 -22.48
CA THR A 257 40.70 -41.91 -21.69
C THR A 257 42.05 -41.74 -22.43
N GLU A 258 42.86 -40.77 -21.98
CA GLU A 258 44.26 -41.03 -21.58
C GLU A 258 44.82 -39.94 -20.65
N GLN A 259 45.53 -40.38 -19.61
CA GLN A 259 46.24 -39.58 -18.60
C GLN A 259 47.56 -39.05 -19.16
N GLN A 260 47.98 -37.85 -18.71
CA GLN A 260 49.38 -37.62 -18.33
C GLN A 260 49.53 -36.40 -17.41
N THR A 261 50.38 -36.61 -16.41
CA THR A 261 50.79 -35.75 -15.30
C THR A 261 51.77 -34.65 -15.72
N GLU A 262 51.71 -33.47 -15.10
CA GLU A 262 52.92 -32.79 -14.60
C GLU A 262 52.63 -31.68 -13.57
N THR A 263 53.64 -31.48 -12.73
CA THR A 263 53.76 -30.83 -11.42
C THR A 263 53.65 -29.30 -11.37
N GLY A 264 53.07 -28.80 -10.27
CA GLY A 264 53.76 -27.89 -9.34
C GLY A 264 53.48 -26.39 -9.43
N ASN A 265 52.65 -25.86 -8.52
CA ASN A 265 53.05 -24.85 -7.52
C ASN A 265 51.89 -24.55 -6.55
N GLN A 266 52.22 -24.47 -5.26
CA GLN A 266 51.34 -24.06 -4.16
C GLN A 266 51.66 -22.62 -3.74
N GLU A 267 50.61 -21.82 -3.51
CA GLU A 267 50.35 -20.85 -2.41
C GLU A 267 49.54 -19.62 -2.89
N PRO A 268 48.76 -18.95 -2.03
CA PRO A 268 48.03 -19.42 -0.86
C PRO A 268 46.51 -19.15 -0.99
N THR A 269 45.76 -19.83 -0.13
CA THR A 269 44.30 -19.77 0.02
C THR A 269 43.83 -18.41 0.53
N GLU A 270 43.07 -17.68 -0.28
CA GLU A 270 42.02 -16.81 0.24
C GLU A 270 40.83 -17.68 0.61
N GLU A 271 40.39 -17.59 1.86
CA GLU A 271 39.08 -18.10 2.28
C GLU A 271 38.02 -17.32 1.50
N THR A 272 37.65 -17.84 0.32
CA THR A 272 36.39 -17.48 -0.31
C THR A 272 35.30 -17.92 0.66
N GLN A 273 34.73 -16.95 1.39
CA GLN A 273 33.44 -17.14 2.04
C GLN A 273 32.52 -17.69 0.95
N GLU A 274 32.00 -18.90 1.17
CA GLU A 274 31.00 -19.48 0.29
C GLU A 274 29.83 -18.51 0.24
N GLN A 275 29.82 -17.69 -0.79
CA GLN A 275 28.69 -16.87 -1.18
C GLN A 275 27.66 -17.88 -1.66
N THR A 276 26.85 -18.37 -0.74
CA THR A 276 25.67 -19.19 -1.04
C THR A 276 24.78 -18.37 -1.94
N THR A 277 24.94 -18.56 -3.25
CA THR A 277 23.98 -18.11 -4.26
C THR A 277 22.68 -18.82 -3.94
N VAL A 278 21.71 -18.10 -3.36
CA VAL A 278 20.38 -18.66 -3.13
C VAL A 278 19.80 -18.97 -4.51
N ALA A 279 19.47 -20.24 -4.73
CA ALA A 279 19.10 -20.77 -6.04
C ALA A 279 17.89 -20.03 -6.65
N GLU A 280 17.90 -19.86 -7.98
CA GLU A 280 16.72 -19.54 -8.77
C GLU A 280 15.60 -20.53 -8.40
N GLY A 281 14.52 -20.04 -7.80
CA GLY A 281 13.50 -20.92 -7.24
C GLY A 281 12.27 -20.17 -6.75
N HIS A 282 11.22 -20.91 -6.44
CA HIS A 282 9.97 -20.37 -5.92
C HIS A 282 9.93 -20.48 -4.40
N ALA A 283 9.27 -19.53 -3.76
CA ALA A 283 8.94 -19.59 -2.36
C ALA A 283 7.51 -19.12 -2.12
N ILE A 284 6.92 -19.55 -1.02
CA ILE A 284 5.61 -19.06 -0.59
C ILE A 284 5.77 -17.66 -0.02
N THR A 285 5.21 -16.67 -0.71
CA THR A 285 5.22 -15.25 -0.30
C THR A 285 3.88 -14.79 0.25
N ASP A 286 2.78 -15.51 -0.05
CA ASP A 286 1.46 -15.19 0.49
C ASP A 286 1.22 -15.87 1.84
N ASN A 287 0.77 -15.07 2.81
CA ASN A 287 0.54 -15.50 4.19
C ASN A 287 -0.67 -16.43 4.38
N PHE A 288 -1.46 -16.63 3.35
CA PHE A 288 -2.66 -17.49 3.30
C PHE A 288 -2.58 -18.43 2.11
N ALA A 289 -1.38 -18.93 1.81
CA ALA A 289 -1.15 -19.94 0.79
C ALA A 289 -1.85 -21.25 1.14
N LEU A 290 -3.17 -21.31 0.94
CA LEU A 290 -3.98 -22.48 1.25
C LEU A 290 -3.64 -23.61 0.30
N VAL A 291 -3.46 -24.79 0.87
CA VAL A 291 -3.47 -26.04 0.12
C VAL A 291 -4.88 -26.29 -0.41
N ARG A 292 -4.97 -26.86 -1.60
CA ARG A 292 -6.20 -27.14 -2.34
C ARG A 292 -6.28 -28.61 -2.67
N THR A 293 -7.52 -29.10 -2.79
CA THR A 293 -7.79 -30.45 -3.30
C THR A 293 -7.34 -30.59 -4.75
N ASP A 294 -7.23 -31.84 -5.23
CA ASP A 294 -6.87 -32.11 -6.62
C ASP A 294 -7.88 -31.50 -7.64
N PRO A 295 -7.45 -31.25 -8.88
CA PRO A 295 -8.33 -30.90 -9.99
C PRO A 295 -9.35 -32.01 -10.27
N PRO A 296 -10.56 -31.65 -10.75
CA PRO A 296 -10.96 -30.31 -11.18
C PRO A 296 -11.49 -29.40 -10.05
N GLU A 297 -11.72 -29.91 -8.84
CA GLU A 297 -12.39 -29.16 -7.77
C GLU A 297 -11.55 -27.97 -7.26
N LEU A 298 -10.26 -28.17 -6.96
CA LEU A 298 -9.36 -27.13 -6.41
C LEU A 298 -9.97 -26.37 -5.22
N ALA A 299 -10.77 -27.05 -4.40
CA ALA A 299 -11.39 -26.46 -3.22
C ALA A 299 -10.33 -26.12 -2.18
N SER A 300 -10.45 -24.96 -1.53
CA SER A 300 -9.54 -24.59 -0.44
C SER A 300 -9.68 -25.58 0.72
N THR A 301 -8.56 -26.04 1.24
CA THR A 301 -8.50 -26.74 2.53
C THR A 301 -8.29 -25.73 3.67
N GLU A 302 -8.20 -26.21 4.91
CA GLU A 302 -7.80 -25.38 6.07
C GLU A 302 -6.27 -25.34 6.26
N THR A 303 -5.52 -26.17 5.52
CA THR A 303 -4.06 -26.25 5.62
C THR A 303 -3.43 -25.08 4.86
N VAL A 304 -2.49 -24.40 5.50
CA VAL A 304 -1.70 -23.30 4.93
C VAL A 304 -0.26 -23.78 4.77
N ILE A 305 0.33 -23.51 3.60
CA ILE A 305 1.77 -23.66 3.41
C ILE A 305 2.44 -22.45 4.08
N PRO A 306 3.42 -22.65 4.97
CA PRO A 306 4.09 -21.53 5.66
C PRO A 306 4.71 -20.55 4.67
N VAL A 307 4.63 -19.25 5.00
CA VAL A 307 5.38 -18.21 4.29
C VAL A 307 6.88 -18.47 4.46
N GLY A 308 7.68 -18.31 3.40
CA GLY A 308 9.10 -18.62 3.38
C GLY A 308 9.46 -20.05 3.01
N THR A 309 8.47 -20.96 2.92
CA THR A 309 8.73 -22.32 2.42
C THR A 309 9.23 -22.26 0.98
N ILE A 310 10.45 -22.73 0.74
CA ILE A 310 11.01 -22.93 -0.60
C ILE A 310 10.31 -24.12 -1.26
N VAL A 311 9.89 -23.96 -2.50
CA VAL A 311 9.10 -24.96 -3.22
C VAL A 311 9.52 -25.14 -4.67
N GLU A 312 9.31 -26.34 -5.18
CA GLU A 312 9.36 -26.67 -6.60
C GLU A 312 7.94 -26.82 -7.16
N ILE A 313 7.74 -26.37 -8.41
CA ILE A 313 6.48 -26.57 -9.14
C ILE A 313 6.52 -27.94 -9.80
N VAL A 314 5.60 -28.81 -9.40
CA VAL A 314 5.48 -30.18 -9.89
C VAL A 314 4.51 -30.27 -11.07
N GLU A 315 3.37 -29.59 -10.96
CA GLU A 315 2.30 -29.58 -11.97
C GLU A 315 1.64 -28.19 -12.01
N GLU A 316 1.12 -27.80 -13.17
CA GLU A 316 0.35 -26.56 -13.32
C GLU A 316 -1.05 -26.83 -13.90
N THR A 317 -2.02 -26.02 -13.53
CA THR A 317 -3.35 -26.03 -14.14
C THR A 317 -4.01 -24.67 -14.07
N THR A 318 -5.02 -24.46 -14.91
CA THR A 318 -5.82 -23.23 -14.91
C THR A 318 -7.29 -23.55 -14.73
N LYS A 319 -7.96 -22.82 -13.83
CA LYS A 319 -9.40 -22.90 -13.61
C LYS A 319 -10.00 -21.51 -13.50
N ASN A 320 -10.98 -21.22 -14.36
CA ASN A 320 -11.69 -19.93 -14.40
C ASN A 320 -10.74 -18.72 -14.51
N GLY A 321 -9.71 -18.82 -15.36
CA GLY A 321 -8.71 -17.76 -15.57
C GLY A 321 -7.76 -17.54 -14.39
N ARG A 322 -7.74 -18.44 -13.39
CA ARG A 322 -6.77 -18.44 -12.30
C ARG A 322 -5.81 -19.61 -12.45
N GLU A 323 -4.55 -19.35 -12.23
CA GLU A 323 -3.48 -20.33 -12.27
C GLU A 323 -3.28 -20.98 -10.90
N TYR A 324 -3.07 -22.28 -10.92
CA TYR A 324 -2.79 -23.11 -9.76
C TYR A 324 -1.59 -23.98 -10.05
N VAL A 325 -0.80 -24.24 -9.02
CA VAL A 325 0.41 -25.03 -9.08
C VAL A 325 0.37 -26.09 -7.98
N LYS A 326 0.82 -27.29 -8.29
CA LYS A 326 1.12 -28.31 -7.29
C LYS A 326 2.57 -28.14 -6.88
N VAL A 327 2.80 -28.05 -5.58
CA VAL A 327 4.13 -27.74 -5.04
C VAL A 327 4.63 -28.82 -4.10
N SER A 328 5.95 -29.01 -4.09
CA SER A 328 6.69 -29.85 -3.15
C SER A 328 7.87 -29.08 -2.57
N GLU A 329 8.38 -29.54 -1.43
CA GLU A 329 9.71 -29.11 -0.98
C GLU A 329 10.79 -29.68 -1.92
N PRO A 330 11.93 -28.99 -2.08
CA PRO A 330 13.07 -29.53 -2.81
C PRO A 330 13.53 -30.85 -2.18
N ALA A 331 13.91 -31.84 -3.00
CA ALA A 331 14.48 -33.08 -2.51
C ALA A 331 15.82 -32.81 -1.79
N GLN A 332 15.99 -33.32 -0.56
CA GLN A 332 17.19 -33.06 0.24
C GLN A 332 18.39 -33.99 -0.11
N GLY A 333 18.27 -34.82 -1.14
CA GLY A 333 19.36 -35.67 -1.64
C GLY A 333 18.93 -36.65 -2.74
N GLU A 334 19.91 -37.29 -3.39
CA GLU A 334 19.65 -38.31 -4.42
C GLU A 334 18.87 -39.50 -3.83
N GLY A 335 17.63 -39.68 -4.28
CA GLY A 335 16.79 -40.83 -3.92
C GLY A 335 15.82 -40.60 -2.76
N GLU A 336 15.76 -39.40 -2.19
CA GLU A 336 14.69 -39.02 -1.25
C GLU A 336 13.44 -38.54 -2.00
N GLU A 337 12.26 -39.00 -1.60
CA GLU A 337 11.00 -38.49 -2.15
C GLU A 337 10.73 -37.09 -1.59
N ALA A 338 10.51 -36.13 -2.50
CA ALA A 338 10.11 -34.78 -2.15
C ALA A 338 8.78 -34.76 -1.37
N THR A 339 8.72 -34.01 -0.27
CA THR A 339 7.48 -33.81 0.48
C THR A 339 6.52 -32.96 -0.35
N VAL A 340 5.45 -33.56 -0.86
CA VAL A 340 4.43 -32.86 -1.65
C VAL A 340 3.43 -32.16 -0.72
N TRP A 341 3.36 -30.84 -0.81
CA TRP A 341 2.38 -30.02 -0.07
C TRP A 341 0.98 -30.09 -0.71
N GLY A 342 0.92 -30.17 -2.04
CA GLY A 342 -0.34 -30.23 -2.81
C GLY A 342 -0.56 -29.00 -3.68
N TRP A 343 -1.81 -28.76 -4.09
CA TRP A 343 -2.16 -27.64 -4.98
C TRP A 343 -2.29 -26.32 -4.23
N THR A 344 -1.86 -25.22 -4.82
CA THR A 344 -2.08 -23.86 -4.31
C THR A 344 -2.26 -22.88 -5.47
N SER A 345 -2.66 -21.63 -5.20
CA SER A 345 -2.71 -20.62 -6.26
C SER A 345 -1.30 -20.18 -6.65
N LYS A 346 -1.02 -20.03 -7.95
CA LYS A 346 0.29 -19.54 -8.43
C LYS A 346 0.62 -18.14 -7.89
N ALA A 347 -0.40 -17.32 -7.63
CA ALA A 347 -0.27 -16.00 -7.02
C ALA A 347 0.28 -16.02 -5.59
N ASN A 348 0.32 -17.19 -4.93
CA ASN A 348 0.89 -17.36 -3.61
C ASN A 348 2.42 -17.52 -3.63
N LEU A 349 2.98 -17.78 -4.81
CA LEU A 349 4.41 -17.94 -5.01
C LEU A 349 5.04 -16.59 -5.36
N GLY A 350 6.27 -16.42 -4.90
CA GLY A 350 7.21 -15.44 -5.41
C GLY A 350 8.60 -16.03 -5.45
N SER A 351 9.61 -15.17 -5.45
CA SER A 351 11.01 -15.60 -5.56
C SER A 351 11.57 -16.13 -4.24
N ALA A 352 12.36 -17.21 -4.33
CA ALA A 352 13.18 -17.69 -3.23
C ALA A 352 14.19 -16.65 -2.73
N LYS A 353 14.61 -15.70 -3.57
CA LYS A 353 15.51 -14.60 -3.19
C LYS A 353 14.95 -13.73 -2.07
N GLU A 354 13.63 -13.73 -1.84
CA GLU A 354 12.96 -12.99 -0.76
C GLU A 354 13.26 -13.56 0.64
N PHE A 355 13.72 -14.81 0.73
CA PHE A 355 13.90 -15.53 1.98
C PHE A 355 15.34 -16.02 2.14
N ASP A 356 15.84 -15.88 3.35
CA ASP A 356 17.13 -16.39 3.79
C ASP A 356 16.96 -16.81 5.25
N THR A 357 17.07 -18.12 5.50
CA THR A 357 16.82 -18.71 6.82
C THR A 357 17.79 -18.20 7.89
N SER A 358 18.95 -17.67 7.49
CA SER A 358 19.91 -17.06 8.41
C SER A 358 19.45 -15.72 8.97
N LEU A 359 18.39 -15.12 8.40
CA LEU A 359 17.84 -13.83 8.84
C LEU A 359 16.63 -13.98 9.77
N GLU A 360 16.06 -15.18 9.84
CA GLU A 360 14.86 -15.47 10.61
C GLU A 360 15.09 -15.24 12.10
N HIS A 361 14.00 -14.96 12.83
CA HIS A 361 14.06 -14.84 14.28
C HIS A 361 13.71 -16.17 14.95
N ASP A 362 14.48 -16.60 15.95
CA ASP A 362 14.23 -17.89 16.62
C ASP A 362 12.85 -17.94 17.34
N ASP A 363 12.42 -16.83 17.92
CA ASP A 363 11.11 -16.69 18.57
C ASP A 363 10.01 -16.35 17.55
N GLN A 364 9.63 -17.34 16.73
CA GLN A 364 8.61 -17.18 15.69
C GLN A 364 7.23 -16.82 16.26
N ILE A 365 6.60 -15.78 15.68
CA ILE A 365 5.27 -15.32 16.08
C ILE A 365 4.19 -16.05 15.28
N PRO A 366 3.24 -16.75 15.94
CA PRO A 366 2.10 -17.34 15.24
C PRO A 366 1.26 -16.27 14.54
N LEU A 367 1.11 -16.42 13.23
CA LEU A 367 0.36 -15.44 12.43
C LEU A 367 -1.17 -15.55 12.64
N GLN A 368 -1.67 -16.67 13.18
CA GLN A 368 -3.10 -16.90 13.33
C GLN A 368 -3.76 -15.83 14.22
N GLY A 369 -4.87 -15.27 13.73
CA GLY A 369 -5.60 -14.20 14.43
C GLY A 369 -5.03 -12.79 14.27
N LEU A 370 -3.78 -12.64 13.81
CA LEU A 370 -3.22 -11.33 13.47
C LEU A 370 -3.78 -10.84 12.13
N ARG A 371 -4.03 -9.53 12.04
CA ARG A 371 -4.59 -8.87 10.84
C ARG A 371 -3.86 -7.56 10.54
N GLY A 372 -4.07 -7.05 9.33
CA GLY A 372 -3.60 -5.72 8.94
C GLY A 372 -2.10 -5.52 9.18
N LEU A 373 -1.75 -4.37 9.78
CA LEU A 373 -0.37 -3.99 10.05
C LEU A 373 0.32 -4.94 11.03
N GLU A 374 -0.37 -5.41 12.07
CA GLU A 374 0.20 -6.35 13.05
C GLU A 374 0.69 -7.65 12.41
N ARG A 375 -0.11 -8.21 11.49
CA ARG A 375 0.31 -9.41 10.75
C ARG A 375 1.55 -9.15 9.91
N LYS A 376 1.61 -8.02 9.21
CA LYS A 376 2.78 -7.68 8.38
C LYS A 376 4.03 -7.50 9.23
N MET A 377 3.92 -6.85 10.38
CA MET A 377 5.02 -6.71 11.33
C MET A 377 5.48 -8.06 11.88
N ALA A 378 4.55 -8.99 12.16
CA ALA A 378 4.88 -10.35 12.56
C ALA A 378 5.63 -11.12 11.45
N VAL A 379 5.25 -10.94 10.18
CA VAL A 379 5.95 -11.56 9.04
C VAL A 379 7.36 -11.00 8.90
N ILE A 380 7.54 -9.67 8.99
CA ILE A 380 8.88 -9.06 8.98
C ILE A 380 9.72 -9.59 10.15
N HIS A 381 9.14 -9.70 11.34
CA HIS A 381 9.83 -10.29 12.49
C HIS A 381 10.26 -11.74 12.22
N ASN A 382 9.33 -12.58 11.79
CA ASN A 382 9.60 -13.99 11.56
C ASN A 382 10.68 -14.22 10.49
N THR A 383 10.62 -13.47 9.39
CA THR A 383 11.46 -13.73 8.20
C THR A 383 12.78 -12.98 8.19
N LYS A 384 12.88 -11.86 8.93
CA LYS A 384 14.04 -10.95 8.90
C LYS A 384 14.49 -10.51 10.30
N GLY A 385 13.73 -10.85 11.34
CA GLY A 385 13.86 -10.25 12.66
C GLY A 385 15.16 -10.58 13.39
N GLY A 386 15.76 -11.76 13.16
CA GLY A 386 17.04 -12.11 13.76
C GLY A 386 18.14 -11.17 13.29
N PHE A 387 18.25 -11.00 11.97
CA PHE A 387 19.19 -10.05 11.37
C PHE A 387 18.89 -8.60 11.77
N LEU A 388 17.62 -8.19 11.72
CA LEU A 388 17.22 -6.83 12.10
C LEU A 388 17.58 -6.52 13.55
N GLU A 389 17.39 -7.46 14.47
CA GLU A 389 17.74 -7.29 15.88
C GLU A 389 19.25 -7.18 16.07
N GLU A 390 20.03 -8.06 15.45
CA GLU A 390 21.50 -8.02 15.51
C GLU A 390 22.04 -6.66 15.05
N GLN A 391 21.65 -6.21 13.85
CA GLN A 391 22.13 -4.95 13.29
C GLN A 391 21.61 -3.73 14.05
N SER A 392 20.36 -3.77 14.52
CA SER A 392 19.81 -2.68 15.34
C SER A 392 20.54 -2.53 16.67
N ASN A 393 20.91 -3.66 17.31
CA ASN A 393 21.71 -3.66 18.52
C ASN A 393 23.11 -3.09 18.29
N ALA A 394 23.76 -3.43 17.17
CA ALA A 394 25.07 -2.88 16.81
C ALA A 394 25.03 -1.34 16.67
N LEU A 395 23.96 -0.80 16.08
CA LEU A 395 23.77 0.64 15.92
C LEU A 395 23.14 1.32 17.15
N GLY A 396 22.66 0.57 18.14
CA GLY A 396 21.95 1.11 19.31
C GLY A 396 20.63 1.78 18.94
N ILE A 397 19.92 1.26 17.94
CA ILE A 397 18.59 1.71 17.51
C ILE A 397 17.53 0.67 17.89
N ASP A 398 16.26 1.07 17.91
CA ASP A 398 15.16 0.14 18.14
C ASP A 398 14.88 -0.71 16.89
N VAL A 399 14.90 -2.04 17.03
CA VAL A 399 14.56 -3.00 15.96
C VAL A 399 13.18 -2.73 15.35
N ALA A 400 12.23 -2.23 16.14
CA ALA A 400 10.91 -1.85 15.65
C ALA A 400 10.98 -0.72 14.62
N ALA A 401 11.96 0.18 14.73
CA ALA A 401 12.18 1.25 13.77
C ALA A 401 12.74 0.73 12.43
N ALA A 402 13.69 -0.21 12.47
CA ALA A 402 14.20 -0.86 11.25
C ALA A 402 13.10 -1.66 10.54
N ALA A 403 12.34 -2.47 11.29
CA ALA A 403 11.20 -3.19 10.75
C ALA A 403 10.12 -2.25 10.20
N GLY A 404 9.82 -1.15 10.91
CA GLY A 404 8.87 -0.13 10.47
C GLY A 404 9.30 0.57 9.19
N THR A 405 10.59 0.83 9.03
CA THR A 405 11.16 1.40 7.80
C THR A 405 10.91 0.47 6.62
N LEU A 406 11.27 -0.82 6.72
CA LEU A 406 10.99 -1.81 5.67
C LEU A 406 9.50 -1.91 5.32
N GLN A 407 8.63 -1.87 6.33
CA GLN A 407 7.19 -1.87 6.12
C GLN A 407 6.71 -0.67 5.30
N VAL A 408 7.29 0.51 5.51
CA VAL A 408 6.89 1.73 4.82
C VAL A 408 7.46 1.80 3.41
N GLU A 409 8.72 1.39 3.21
CA GLU A 409 9.40 1.49 1.91
C GLU A 409 8.88 0.49 0.88
N SER A 410 8.75 -0.78 1.26
CA SER A 410 8.39 -1.85 0.32
C SER A 410 7.38 -2.86 0.86
N ARG A 411 6.84 -2.59 2.06
CA ARG A 411 6.05 -3.56 2.83
C ARG A 411 6.87 -4.78 3.25
N GLY A 412 8.19 -4.64 3.28
CA GLY A 412 9.16 -5.66 3.67
C GLY A 412 9.64 -6.56 2.53
N ALA A 413 9.16 -6.38 1.29
CA ALA A 413 9.54 -7.18 0.15
C ALA A 413 10.74 -6.59 -0.60
N GLY A 414 11.69 -7.42 -1.00
CA GLY A 414 12.85 -7.05 -1.83
C GLY A 414 12.70 -7.42 -3.29
N PHE A 415 11.87 -8.42 -3.60
CA PHE A 415 11.68 -8.97 -4.94
C PHE A 415 10.21 -9.00 -5.34
N SER A 416 9.92 -8.79 -6.62
CA SER A 416 8.61 -9.09 -7.19
C SER A 416 8.39 -10.59 -7.34
N ASN A 417 7.15 -10.99 -7.61
CA ASN A 417 6.79 -12.41 -7.71
C ASN A 417 7.55 -13.16 -8.82
N ASP A 418 8.00 -12.45 -9.85
CA ASP A 418 8.83 -12.98 -10.94
C ASP A 418 10.34 -12.99 -10.62
N GLY A 419 10.73 -12.59 -9.41
CA GLY A 419 12.11 -12.63 -8.93
C GLY A 419 13.01 -11.51 -9.38
N ARG A 420 12.47 -10.49 -10.05
CA ARG A 420 13.19 -9.24 -10.24
C ARG A 420 13.25 -8.47 -8.93
N GLN A 421 14.38 -7.83 -8.67
CA GLN A 421 14.51 -6.87 -7.59
C GLN A 421 13.44 -5.78 -7.71
N ILE A 422 12.81 -5.38 -6.61
CA ILE A 422 11.87 -4.26 -6.61
C ILE A 422 12.64 -2.95 -6.84
N ILE A 423 12.23 -2.19 -7.85
CA ILE A 423 12.83 -0.90 -8.18
C ILE A 423 11.78 0.21 -8.29
N ARG A 424 12.25 1.45 -8.24
CA ARG A 424 11.50 2.62 -8.73
C ARG A 424 12.43 3.56 -9.46
N PHE A 425 12.12 3.88 -10.71
CA PHE A 425 12.91 4.77 -11.56
C PHE A 425 12.50 6.22 -11.40
N GLU A 426 13.46 7.10 -11.14
CA GLU A 426 13.21 8.51 -10.87
C GLU A 426 13.71 9.38 -12.04
N ASN A 427 12.81 9.80 -12.93
CA ASN A 427 13.14 10.63 -14.10
C ASN A 427 13.94 11.90 -13.74
N HIS A 428 13.60 12.55 -12.63
CA HIS A 428 14.29 13.75 -12.19
C HIS A 428 15.73 13.47 -11.71
N VAL A 429 15.98 12.28 -11.15
CA VAL A 429 17.33 11.82 -10.83
C VAL A 429 18.08 11.47 -12.11
N PHE A 430 17.43 10.82 -13.07
CA PHE A 430 18.05 10.54 -14.38
C PHE A 430 18.41 11.81 -15.14
N TYR A 431 17.61 12.88 -14.98
CA TYR A 431 17.98 14.20 -15.45
C TYR A 431 19.26 14.71 -14.77
N ASP A 432 19.38 14.60 -13.45
CA ASP A 432 20.55 15.07 -12.71
C ASP A 432 21.81 14.24 -13.06
N GLN A 433 21.66 12.93 -13.27
CA GLN A 433 22.74 12.01 -13.60
C GLN A 433 23.19 12.14 -15.07
N TRP A 434 22.26 12.31 -16.02
CA TRP A 434 22.56 12.25 -17.46
C TRP A 434 21.81 13.31 -18.29
N GLY A 435 20.52 13.52 -18.03
CA GLY A 435 19.65 14.33 -18.88
C GLY A 435 19.99 15.84 -18.92
N ASN A 436 20.62 16.39 -17.89
CA ASN A 436 21.05 17.79 -17.84
C ASN A 436 22.14 18.12 -18.89
N ARG A 437 22.92 17.11 -19.30
CA ARG A 437 23.92 17.18 -20.36
C ARG A 437 23.36 16.74 -21.73
N ASN A 438 22.21 16.07 -21.74
CA ASN A 438 21.57 15.49 -22.93
C ASN A 438 20.11 15.94 -23.05
N ARG A 439 19.86 17.24 -22.91
CA ARG A 439 18.52 17.79 -22.68
C ARG A 439 17.52 17.48 -23.79
N ASP A 440 17.95 17.53 -25.05
CA ASP A 440 17.04 17.31 -26.18
C ASP A 440 16.55 15.86 -26.18
N THR A 441 17.47 14.89 -26.09
CA THR A 441 17.14 13.47 -25.98
C THR A 441 16.35 13.17 -24.70
N PHE A 442 16.71 13.77 -23.57
CA PHE A 442 15.95 13.60 -22.34
C PHE A 442 14.50 14.07 -22.50
N ASN A 443 14.28 15.28 -23.01
CA ASN A 443 12.95 15.85 -23.20
C ASN A 443 12.13 15.11 -24.27
N GLU A 444 12.79 14.42 -25.19
CA GLU A 444 12.14 13.55 -26.16
C GLU A 444 11.47 12.35 -25.49
N HIS A 445 12.09 11.78 -24.45
CA HIS A 445 11.70 10.48 -23.88
C HIS A 445 11.20 10.52 -22.43
N PHE A 446 11.52 11.56 -21.65
CA PHE A 446 11.23 11.63 -20.22
C PHE A 446 10.65 12.99 -19.83
N GLN A 447 9.73 12.97 -18.87
CA GLN A 447 9.15 14.17 -18.25
C GLN A 447 9.02 14.00 -16.75
N TYR A 448 9.07 15.12 -16.03
CA TYR A 448 8.71 15.22 -14.61
C TYR A 448 8.18 16.63 -14.34
N SER A 449 7.49 16.82 -13.22
CA SER A 449 6.90 18.10 -12.84
C SER A 449 7.98 19.11 -12.44
N SER A 450 7.94 20.30 -13.04
CA SER A 450 8.85 21.41 -12.70
C SER A 450 8.59 22.01 -11.31
N GLY A 451 7.37 21.86 -10.77
CA GLY A 451 7.01 22.37 -9.44
C GLY A 451 7.39 21.44 -8.30
N GLN A 452 7.24 20.13 -8.49
CA GLN A 452 7.67 19.10 -7.55
C GLN A 452 8.41 18.02 -8.35
N ARG A 453 9.75 18.07 -8.35
CA ARG A 453 10.58 17.24 -9.25
C ARG A 453 10.36 15.73 -9.09
N TRP A 454 9.99 15.30 -7.90
CA TRP A 454 9.65 13.91 -7.58
C TRP A 454 8.23 13.48 -8.01
N LYS A 455 7.51 14.30 -8.78
CA LYS A 455 6.15 14.01 -9.26
C LYS A 455 6.03 14.13 -10.78
N GLY A 456 4.96 13.56 -11.33
CA GLY A 456 4.59 13.73 -12.73
C GLY A 456 5.55 13.03 -13.68
N HIS A 457 6.14 11.92 -13.25
CA HIS A 457 7.08 11.15 -14.04
C HIS A 457 6.34 10.48 -15.18
N LYS A 458 6.78 10.76 -16.41
CA LYS A 458 6.25 10.15 -17.62
C LYS A 458 7.38 9.80 -18.56
N TRP A 459 7.15 8.81 -19.41
CA TRP A 459 8.12 8.43 -20.42
C TRP A 459 7.44 8.05 -21.74
N ARG A 460 8.23 7.89 -22.80
CA ARG A 460 7.82 7.28 -24.07
C ARG A 460 9.02 6.78 -24.87
N ARG A 461 8.83 5.70 -25.62
CA ARG A 461 9.89 5.07 -26.41
C ARG A 461 10.27 5.88 -27.65
N ASN A 462 9.29 6.39 -28.39
CA ASN A 462 9.53 7.24 -29.57
C ASN A 462 8.94 8.64 -29.38
N ALA A 463 9.50 9.65 -30.04
CA ALA A 463 8.99 11.04 -30.00
C ALA A 463 7.52 11.21 -30.41
N THR A 464 6.98 10.26 -31.18
CA THR A 464 5.60 10.29 -31.65
C THR A 464 4.63 9.55 -30.72
N ASP A 465 5.15 8.77 -29.79
CA ASP A 465 4.32 7.98 -28.89
C ASP A 465 3.64 8.89 -27.85
N ALA A 466 2.50 8.42 -27.35
CA ALA A 466 1.83 9.06 -26.23
C ALA A 466 2.69 8.93 -24.96
N TRP A 467 2.65 9.97 -24.12
CA TRP A 467 3.30 9.94 -22.81
C TRP A 467 2.61 8.97 -21.86
N GLN A 468 3.40 8.18 -21.14
CA GLN A 468 2.91 7.14 -20.24
C GLN A 468 3.45 7.36 -18.82
N THR A 469 2.59 7.18 -17.81
CA THR A 469 3.01 6.97 -16.42
C THR A 469 3.48 5.53 -16.26
N PHE A 470 4.44 5.29 -15.37
CA PHE A 470 5.02 3.95 -15.19
C PHE A 470 5.13 3.52 -13.72
N HIS A 471 4.84 4.41 -12.77
CA HIS A 471 4.91 4.08 -11.35
C HIS A 471 3.81 3.12 -10.91
N GLY A 472 4.15 2.23 -9.98
CA GLY A 472 3.23 1.29 -9.34
C GLY A 472 3.18 -0.10 -9.97
N ASN A 473 3.92 -0.33 -11.05
CA ASN A 473 4.04 -1.62 -11.72
C ASN A 473 5.52 -1.92 -12.07
N GLN A 474 6.03 -3.08 -11.66
CA GLN A 474 7.43 -3.43 -11.90
C GLN A 474 7.77 -3.66 -13.38
N ASP A 475 6.86 -4.20 -14.19
CA ASP A 475 7.08 -4.34 -15.65
C ASP A 475 7.34 -2.97 -16.28
N SER A 476 6.52 -1.98 -15.96
CA SER A 476 6.66 -0.61 -16.47
C SER A 476 7.93 0.06 -15.93
N GLU A 477 8.24 -0.09 -14.63
CA GLU A 477 9.48 0.44 -14.04
C GLU A 477 10.73 -0.12 -14.73
N TYR A 478 10.77 -1.44 -14.98
CA TYR A 478 11.87 -2.10 -15.68
C TYR A 478 11.93 -1.72 -17.16
N GLU A 479 10.79 -1.55 -17.84
CA GLU A 479 10.79 -1.11 -19.24
C GLU A 479 11.46 0.28 -19.38
N VAL A 480 11.14 1.21 -18.47
CA VAL A 480 11.75 2.54 -18.44
C VAL A 480 13.24 2.43 -18.10
N LEU A 481 13.59 1.61 -17.11
CA LEU A 481 14.99 1.38 -16.73
C LEU A 481 15.80 0.82 -17.90
N GLU A 482 15.34 -0.22 -18.57
CA GLU A 482 16.02 -0.84 -19.72
C GLU A 482 16.23 0.15 -20.86
N PHE A 483 15.20 0.95 -21.15
CA PHE A 483 15.33 2.03 -22.13
C PHE A 483 16.36 3.07 -21.69
N ALA A 484 16.31 3.54 -20.44
CA ALA A 484 17.27 4.49 -19.90
C ALA A 484 18.71 3.92 -19.89
N ARG A 485 18.89 2.63 -19.59
CA ARG A 485 20.19 1.95 -19.63
C ARG A 485 20.77 1.89 -21.04
N SER A 486 19.93 1.83 -22.07
CA SER A 486 20.37 1.94 -23.47
C SER A 486 20.91 3.32 -23.84
N LEU A 487 20.52 4.37 -23.10
CA LEU A 487 21.03 5.74 -23.28
C LEU A 487 22.28 5.99 -22.42
N ASP A 488 22.23 5.58 -21.15
CA ASP A 488 23.33 5.67 -20.19
C ASP A 488 23.10 4.71 -19.02
N ASP A 489 23.75 3.55 -19.08
CA ASP A 489 23.62 2.47 -18.09
C ASP A 489 23.89 2.92 -16.66
N THR A 490 25.02 3.62 -16.44
CA THR A 490 25.42 4.08 -15.11
C THR A 490 24.44 5.12 -14.55
N GLY A 491 24.07 6.12 -15.33
CA GLY A 491 23.12 7.15 -14.92
C GLY A 491 21.73 6.57 -14.65
N ALA A 492 21.30 5.59 -15.44
CA ALA A 492 20.02 4.92 -15.24
C ALA A 492 19.99 4.14 -13.92
N LEU A 493 21.02 3.32 -13.63
CA LEU A 493 21.12 2.58 -12.37
C LEU A 493 21.31 3.49 -11.16
N LYS A 494 22.00 4.65 -11.30
CA LYS A 494 22.04 5.67 -10.26
C LYS A 494 20.67 6.30 -9.96
N SER A 495 19.71 6.15 -10.87
CA SER A 495 18.41 6.81 -10.83
C SER A 495 17.26 5.91 -10.36
N ILE A 496 17.56 4.70 -9.90
CA ILE A 496 16.56 3.82 -9.27
C ILE A 496 16.77 3.71 -7.77
N SER A 497 15.68 3.64 -7.00
CA SER A 497 15.70 3.01 -5.68
C SER A 497 15.61 1.48 -5.83
N MET A 498 16.24 0.77 -4.91
CA MET A 498 16.55 -0.65 -5.05
C MET A 498 16.13 -1.45 -3.80
N GLY A 499 15.42 -2.56 -4.03
CA GLY A 499 15.13 -3.60 -3.04
C GLY A 499 14.23 -3.18 -1.88
N ALA A 500 14.26 -3.97 -0.81
CA ALA A 500 13.35 -3.84 0.34
C ALA A 500 13.48 -2.51 1.10
N ALA A 501 14.68 -1.95 1.09
CA ALA A 501 14.97 -0.67 1.74
C ALA A 501 14.84 0.53 0.80
N GLN A 502 14.65 0.30 -0.51
CA GLN A 502 14.57 1.37 -1.51
C GLN A 502 15.78 2.33 -1.49
N ILE A 503 17.00 1.79 -1.30
CA ILE A 503 18.22 2.61 -1.35
C ILE A 503 18.46 3.08 -2.78
N MET A 504 18.67 4.39 -2.97
CA MET A 504 18.97 4.94 -4.29
C MET A 504 20.35 4.53 -4.79
N GLY A 505 20.45 4.13 -6.07
CA GLY A 505 21.70 3.67 -6.68
C GLY A 505 22.81 4.73 -6.73
N PHE A 506 22.49 6.03 -6.73
CA PHE A 506 23.52 7.07 -6.61
C PHE A 506 24.31 7.01 -5.29
N ASN A 507 23.84 6.25 -4.29
CA ASN A 507 24.54 6.04 -3.02
C ASN A 507 25.61 4.95 -3.07
N HIS A 508 25.84 4.27 -4.21
CA HIS A 508 26.71 3.08 -4.29
C HIS A 508 28.08 3.22 -3.59
N GLU A 509 28.77 4.36 -3.73
CA GLU A 509 30.06 4.60 -3.07
C GLU A 509 29.93 4.58 -1.54
N SER A 510 28.88 5.21 -1.00
CA SER A 510 28.59 5.20 0.44
C SER A 510 28.09 3.84 0.94
N GLN A 511 27.67 2.97 0.02
CA GLN A 511 27.30 1.58 0.30
C GLN A 511 28.49 0.63 0.18
N GLY A 512 29.68 1.13 -0.17
CA GLY A 512 30.92 0.34 -0.28
C GLY A 512 31.15 -0.30 -1.64
N PHE A 513 30.41 0.10 -2.69
CA PHE A 513 30.59 -0.42 -4.04
C PHE A 513 31.34 0.58 -4.93
N ASP A 514 32.32 0.10 -5.70
CA ASP A 514 33.07 0.91 -6.65
C ASP A 514 32.16 1.41 -7.78
N THR A 515 31.18 0.61 -8.17
CA THR A 515 30.20 0.96 -9.21
C THR A 515 28.75 0.71 -8.77
N VAL A 516 27.80 1.40 -9.42
CA VAL A 516 26.37 1.17 -9.18
C VAL A 516 25.90 -0.17 -9.77
N GLN A 517 26.60 -0.68 -10.78
CA GLN A 517 26.36 -2.00 -11.37
C GLN A 517 26.63 -3.10 -10.35
N GLU A 518 27.76 -3.03 -9.65
CA GLU A 518 28.09 -3.97 -8.57
C GLU A 518 27.05 -3.90 -7.44
N MET A 519 26.60 -2.70 -7.07
CA MET A 519 25.52 -2.55 -6.08
C MET A 519 24.22 -3.20 -6.55
N PHE A 520 23.82 -2.97 -7.81
CA PHE A 520 22.62 -3.54 -8.40
C PHE A 520 22.69 -5.08 -8.44
N GLU A 521 23.80 -5.62 -8.93
CA GLU A 521 24.04 -7.07 -9.00
C GLU A 521 24.06 -7.70 -7.59
N SER A 522 24.73 -7.06 -6.62
CA SER A 522 24.76 -7.51 -5.24
C SER A 522 23.36 -7.56 -4.63
N PHE A 523 22.57 -6.50 -4.79
CA PHE A 523 21.21 -6.43 -4.26
C PHE A 523 20.25 -7.40 -4.96
N ASP A 524 20.52 -7.80 -6.20
CA ASP A 524 19.74 -8.79 -6.92
C ASP A 524 20.06 -10.24 -6.48
N THR A 525 21.16 -10.49 -5.76
CA THR A 525 21.50 -11.86 -5.32
C THR A 525 20.55 -12.43 -4.26
N GLY A 526 19.91 -11.57 -3.46
CA GLY A 526 19.02 -12.01 -2.39
C GLY A 526 18.60 -10.89 -1.46
N ILE A 527 17.74 -11.21 -0.49
CA ILE A 527 17.18 -10.22 0.44
C ILE A 527 18.25 -9.67 1.40
N LYS A 528 19.25 -10.49 1.78
CA LYS A 528 20.27 -10.12 2.76
C LYS A 528 21.10 -8.87 2.35
N PRO A 529 21.71 -8.79 1.16
CA PRO A 529 22.45 -7.59 0.74
C PRO A 529 21.59 -6.31 0.73
N GLN A 530 20.30 -6.43 0.43
CA GLN A 530 19.39 -5.27 0.47
C GLN A 530 19.18 -4.77 1.91
N LEU A 531 19.13 -5.68 2.90
CA LEU A 531 19.05 -5.33 4.32
C LEU A 531 20.38 -4.79 4.85
N GLU A 532 21.51 -5.34 4.43
CA GLU A 532 22.85 -4.80 4.74
C GLU A 532 22.98 -3.36 4.23
N GLY A 533 22.45 -3.08 3.03
CA GLY A 533 22.35 -1.73 2.49
C GLY A 533 21.54 -0.76 3.37
N LEU A 534 20.41 -1.21 3.95
CA LEU A 534 19.65 -0.39 4.90
C LEU A 534 20.50 0.09 6.07
N PHE A 535 21.20 -0.83 6.74
CA PHE A 535 21.99 -0.50 7.92
C PHE A 535 23.24 0.31 7.57
N THR A 536 23.90 -0.01 6.45
CA THR A 536 25.03 0.77 5.93
C THR A 536 24.61 2.22 5.67
N TYR A 537 23.44 2.42 5.04
CA TYR A 537 22.91 3.77 4.82
C TYR A 537 22.56 4.50 6.13
N ILE A 538 21.93 3.81 7.08
CA ILE A 538 21.60 4.40 8.39
C ILE A 538 22.87 4.83 9.13
N GLU A 539 23.88 3.97 9.18
CA GLU A 539 25.14 4.25 9.86
C GLU A 539 25.90 5.42 9.22
N GLY A 540 25.97 5.44 7.89
CA GLY A 540 26.61 6.51 7.13
C GLY A 540 25.89 7.86 7.18
N ASN A 541 24.60 7.89 7.54
CA ASN A 541 23.79 9.10 7.58
C ASN A 541 23.47 9.52 9.03
N ASN A 542 24.23 10.48 9.55
CA ASN A 542 24.09 10.94 10.94
C ASN A 542 22.69 11.48 11.29
N THR A 543 21.96 12.04 10.31
CA THR A 543 20.58 12.50 10.51
C THR A 543 19.67 11.30 10.78
N CYS A 544 19.81 10.25 9.98
CA CYS A 544 19.09 8.98 10.15
C CYS A 544 19.44 8.32 11.48
N LEU A 545 20.73 8.08 11.73
CA LEU A 545 21.19 7.38 12.94
C LEU A 545 20.76 8.11 14.22
N THR A 546 20.96 9.42 14.28
CA THR A 546 20.55 10.22 15.45
C THR A 546 19.02 10.24 15.61
N GLY A 547 18.27 10.33 14.51
CA GLY A 547 16.82 10.28 14.54
C GLY A 547 16.32 8.97 15.16
N LEU A 548 16.80 7.83 14.66
CA LEU A 548 16.41 6.52 15.17
C LEU A 548 16.83 6.27 16.62
N ARG A 549 18.05 6.68 17.02
CA ARG A 549 18.51 6.57 18.42
C ARG A 549 17.65 7.37 19.40
N ASN A 550 17.10 8.49 18.96
CA ASN A 550 16.26 9.35 19.77
C ASN A 550 14.76 9.01 19.67
N GLY A 551 14.37 8.06 18.82
CA GLY A 551 12.97 7.82 18.48
C GLY A 551 12.30 8.96 17.70
N ASP A 552 13.08 9.85 17.08
CA ASP A 552 12.59 10.93 16.22
C ASP A 552 12.49 10.44 14.77
N TYR A 553 11.33 9.84 14.45
CA TYR A 553 11.03 9.29 13.14
C TYR A 553 10.92 10.36 12.04
N VAL A 554 10.57 11.59 12.40
CA VAL A 554 10.51 12.70 11.43
C VAL A 554 11.91 13.13 11.05
N GLN A 555 12.84 13.24 12.01
CA GLN A 555 14.25 13.48 11.72
C GLN A 555 14.82 12.34 10.86
N PHE A 556 14.53 11.08 11.20
CA PHE A 556 14.94 9.95 10.37
C PHE A 556 14.43 10.09 8.93
N ALA A 557 13.13 10.32 8.74
CA ALA A 557 12.52 10.47 7.41
C ALA A 557 13.09 11.68 6.63
N ARG A 558 13.49 12.77 7.30
CA ARG A 558 14.21 13.89 6.63
C ARG A 558 15.56 13.44 6.06
N GLY A 559 16.28 12.60 6.79
CA GLY A 559 17.56 12.05 6.35
C GLY A 559 17.41 10.98 5.27
N TYR A 560 16.34 10.18 5.34
CA TYR A 560 16.13 9.01 4.50
C TYR A 560 15.34 9.32 3.21
N ASN A 561 14.17 9.94 3.33
CA ASN A 561 13.26 10.26 2.20
C ASN A 561 13.37 11.74 1.74
N GLY A 562 14.12 12.57 2.48
CA GLY A 562 14.21 14.00 2.25
C GLY A 562 13.11 14.81 2.96
N SER A 563 13.28 16.13 2.99
CA SER A 563 12.43 17.02 3.80
C SER A 563 11.00 17.18 3.30
N GLY A 564 10.72 16.85 2.04
CA GLY A 564 9.45 17.16 1.38
C GLY A 564 8.23 16.43 1.95
N GLN A 565 8.41 15.24 2.52
CA GLN A 565 7.35 14.41 3.08
C GLN A 565 7.71 13.79 4.44
N ALA A 566 8.71 14.35 5.14
CA ALA A 566 9.26 13.73 6.33
C ALA A 566 8.25 13.52 7.48
N GLU A 567 7.31 14.44 7.67
CA GLU A 567 6.23 14.28 8.67
C GLU A 567 5.35 13.07 8.35
N THR A 568 4.97 12.92 7.07
CA THR A 568 4.14 11.81 6.60
C THR A 568 4.86 10.48 6.78
N TYR A 569 6.09 10.36 6.26
CA TYR A 569 6.86 9.11 6.34
C TYR A 569 7.26 8.79 7.79
N GLY A 570 7.66 9.80 8.57
CA GLY A 570 7.99 9.63 9.99
C GLY A 570 6.81 9.08 10.79
N GLY A 571 5.60 9.61 10.60
CA GLY A 571 4.39 9.10 11.26
C GLY A 571 4.05 7.67 10.85
N LEU A 572 4.20 7.31 9.57
CA LEU A 572 3.97 5.94 9.10
C LEU A 572 4.96 4.94 9.71
N ILE A 573 6.22 5.33 9.85
CA ILE A 573 7.26 4.49 10.48
C ILE A 573 6.98 4.34 11.98
N GLU A 574 6.57 5.43 12.65
CA GLU A 574 6.17 5.40 14.06
C GLU A 574 5.02 4.41 14.31
N ASP A 575 3.97 4.46 13.48
CA ASP A 575 2.82 3.55 13.57
C ASP A 575 3.23 2.08 13.35
N ALA A 576 4.09 1.83 12.36
CA ALA A 576 4.61 0.50 12.06
C ALA A 576 5.49 -0.03 13.21
N ALA A 577 6.37 0.81 13.77
CA ALA A 577 7.19 0.46 14.93
C ALA A 577 6.32 0.18 16.16
N ALA A 578 5.29 0.99 16.42
CA ALA A 578 4.35 0.76 17.51
C ALA A 578 3.57 -0.57 17.34
N ALA A 579 3.17 -0.91 16.11
CA ALA A 579 2.54 -2.19 15.81
C ALA A 579 3.50 -3.36 16.05
N TYR A 580 4.76 -3.26 15.61
CA TYR A 580 5.79 -4.27 15.84
C TYR A 580 5.98 -4.55 17.34
N ARG A 581 6.15 -3.49 18.15
CA ARG A 581 6.27 -3.62 19.61
C ARG A 581 5.05 -4.27 20.26
N ARG A 582 3.83 -3.92 19.85
CA ARG A 582 2.60 -4.55 20.37
C ARG A 582 2.56 -6.05 20.07
N VAL A 583 2.88 -6.43 18.84
CA VAL A 583 2.85 -7.84 18.42
C VAL A 583 3.81 -8.66 19.28
N LEU A 584 5.04 -8.18 19.49
CA LEU A 584 6.01 -8.84 20.36
C LEU A 584 5.57 -8.89 21.83
N ALA A 585 5.05 -7.79 22.37
CA ALA A 585 4.56 -7.76 23.74
C ALA A 585 3.43 -8.78 23.97
N ASN A 586 2.48 -8.85 23.04
CA ASN A 586 1.37 -9.80 23.11
C ASN A 586 1.84 -11.25 22.97
N HIS A 587 2.82 -11.51 22.10
CA HIS A 587 3.42 -12.83 21.92
C HIS A 587 4.09 -13.32 23.21
N ARG A 588 4.98 -12.51 23.79
CA ARG A 588 5.68 -12.81 25.05
C ARG A 588 4.72 -13.01 26.22
N ALA A 589 3.66 -12.20 26.32
CA ALA A 589 2.66 -12.35 27.36
C ALA A 589 1.89 -13.68 27.26
N ARG A 590 1.63 -14.18 26.04
CA ARG A 590 0.98 -15.48 25.83
C ARG A 590 1.88 -16.63 26.25
N GLN A 591 3.18 -16.57 25.94
CA GLN A 591 4.15 -17.58 26.34
C GLN A 591 4.24 -17.72 27.87
N GLN A 592 4.30 -16.59 28.59
CA GLN A 592 4.35 -16.58 30.07
C GLN A 592 3.09 -17.20 30.70
N ASN A 593 1.93 -17.01 30.09
CA ASN A 593 0.67 -17.59 30.56
C ASN A 593 0.53 -19.09 30.25
N THR A 594 1.28 -19.63 29.28
CA THR A 594 1.31 -21.07 28.98
C THR A 594 2.30 -21.85 29.85
N GLU A 595 3.27 -21.16 30.47
CA GLU A 595 4.28 -21.73 31.35
C GLU A 595 3.90 -21.71 32.85
N SER A 596 2.85 -20.96 33.20
CA SER A 596 2.29 -20.84 34.57
C SER A 596 1.13 -21.79 34.79
#